data_AF-N4XDP0-F1
#
_entry.id   AF-N4XDP0-F1
#
_cell.length_a   1.000
_cell.length_b   1.000
_cell.length_c   1.000
_cell.angle_alpha   90.00
_cell.angle_beta   90.00
_cell.angle_gamma   90.00
#
_symmetry.space_group_name_H-M   'P 1'
#
loop_
_entity.id
_entity.type
_entity.pdbx_description
1 polymer ?
#
loop_
_entity_poly.entity_id
_entity_poly.type
_entity_poly.pdbx_seq_one_letter_code
_entity_poly.pdbx_strand_id
1 'polypeptide(L)'
;MAPSLPPISSLPHAPDQTLTSTLDLLFEPSPALHTLSLPVLRSTTFPSYPVLIAAVGTQLRALAASSTAEDAQRLQEILCAHPRLGAKKVESEQSRAEQANLAGEGEELKILNEEYEAVFPGLRYVVFVNGRSRPEIMHNMRDRIARADIAAERQEAIQAMCDIALDRAGKLQQQQQ
;
A
#
# COMPACT_ATOMS: atom_id res chain seq x y z
N MET A 1 21.07 10.44 2.93
CA MET A 1 21.29 9.51 1.79
C MET A 1 19.93 9.24 1.18
N ALA A 2 19.80 9.23 -0.15
CA ALA A 2 18.54 8.88 -0.78
C ALA A 2 18.16 7.43 -0.39
N PRO A 3 16.87 7.12 -0.15
CA PRO A 3 16.46 5.76 0.10
C PRO A 3 16.84 4.87 -1.09
N SER A 4 17.36 3.68 -0.83
CA SER A 4 17.75 2.72 -1.86
C SER A 4 17.34 1.31 -1.44
N LEU A 5 16.96 0.51 -2.43
CA LEU A 5 16.61 -0.89 -2.23
C LEU A 5 17.89 -1.74 -2.24
N PRO A 6 18.12 -2.61 -1.25
CA PRO A 6 19.26 -3.52 -1.28
C PRO A 6 19.16 -4.52 -2.45
N PRO A 7 20.24 -5.23 -2.80
CA PRO A 7 20.15 -6.33 -3.76
C PRO A 7 19.11 -7.37 -3.29
N ILE A 8 18.15 -7.73 -4.15
CA ILE A 8 17.07 -8.67 -3.79
C ILE A 8 17.61 -10.01 -3.25
N SER A 9 18.75 -10.47 -3.78
CA SER A 9 19.43 -11.70 -3.38
C SER A 9 20.02 -11.64 -1.96
N SER A 10 20.24 -10.43 -1.42
CA SER A 10 20.79 -10.23 -0.08
C SER A 10 19.73 -10.26 1.03
N LEU A 11 18.44 -10.11 0.69
CA LEU A 11 17.36 -9.99 1.67
C LEU A 11 17.32 -11.16 2.67
N PRO A 12 17.40 -12.45 2.27
CA PRO A 12 17.26 -13.55 3.23
C PRO A 12 18.29 -13.55 4.36
N HIS A 13 19.45 -12.92 4.13
CA HIS A 13 20.56 -12.85 5.07
C HIS A 13 20.70 -11.47 5.74
N ALA A 14 19.85 -10.52 5.38
CA ALA A 14 19.91 -9.17 5.93
C ALA A 14 19.40 -9.12 7.40
N PRO A 15 19.81 -8.11 8.18
CA PRO A 15 19.22 -7.82 9.48
C PRO A 15 17.71 -7.50 9.36
N ASP A 16 16.92 -7.80 10.40
CA ASP A 16 15.48 -7.49 10.38
C ASP A 16 15.20 -6.01 10.11
N GLN A 17 16.03 -5.12 10.65
CA GLN A 17 15.92 -3.69 10.38
C GLN A 17 16.02 -3.34 8.89
N THR A 18 16.86 -4.05 8.14
CA THR A 18 16.97 -3.86 6.68
C THR A 18 15.76 -4.43 5.95
N LEU A 19 15.23 -5.57 6.42
CA LEU A 19 14.03 -6.17 5.86
C LEU A 19 12.80 -5.29 6.07
N THR A 20 12.57 -4.81 7.30
CA THR A 20 11.45 -3.91 7.62
C THR A 20 11.58 -2.59 6.89
N SER A 21 12.78 -2.00 6.84
CA SER A 21 13.01 -0.77 6.06
C SER A 21 12.77 -0.97 4.57
N THR A 22 13.11 -2.15 4.01
CA THR A 22 12.79 -2.47 2.62
C THR A 22 11.29 -2.58 2.40
N LEU A 23 10.56 -3.21 3.32
CA LEU A 23 9.10 -3.27 3.28
C LEU A 23 8.50 -1.86 3.39
N ASP A 24 9.01 -0.99 4.26
CA ASP A 24 8.55 0.39 4.47
C ASP A 24 8.84 1.32 3.28
N LEU A 25 9.81 0.96 2.44
CA LEU A 25 10.09 1.68 1.18
C LEU A 25 9.18 1.24 0.04
N LEU A 26 8.73 -0.01 0.07
CA LEU A 26 7.83 -0.57 -0.96
C LEU A 26 6.36 -0.35 -0.61
N PHE A 27 6.04 -0.50 0.66
CA PHE A 27 4.72 -0.38 1.27
C PHE A 27 4.79 0.65 2.40
N GLU A 28 3.67 1.21 2.81
CA GLU A 28 3.67 2.14 3.94
C GLU A 28 4.05 1.42 5.25
N PRO A 29 4.71 2.12 6.20
CA PRO A 29 5.12 1.53 7.47
C PRO A 29 3.99 0.81 8.20
N SER A 30 4.13 -0.51 8.37
CA SER A 30 3.10 -1.35 8.96
C SER A 30 3.70 -2.52 9.76
N PRO A 31 3.64 -2.48 11.11
CA PRO A 31 4.09 -3.59 11.96
C PRO A 31 3.38 -4.91 11.66
N ALA A 32 2.10 -4.85 11.26
CA ALA A 32 1.32 -6.01 10.86
C ALA A 32 1.88 -6.64 9.56
N LEU A 33 2.27 -5.81 8.58
CA LEU A 33 2.90 -6.28 7.35
C LEU A 33 4.29 -6.88 7.61
N HIS A 34 5.07 -6.28 8.52
CA HIS A 34 6.37 -6.82 8.94
C HIS A 34 6.20 -8.22 9.52
N THR A 35 5.29 -8.38 10.47
CA THR A 35 5.02 -9.66 11.12
C THR A 35 4.59 -10.72 10.11
N LEU A 36 3.76 -10.34 9.12
CA LEU A 36 3.29 -11.24 8.07
C LEU A 36 4.41 -11.65 7.10
N SER A 37 5.23 -10.70 6.65
CA SER A 37 6.12 -10.90 5.51
C SER A 37 7.55 -11.30 5.90
N LEU A 38 8.05 -10.91 7.09
CA LEU A 38 9.42 -11.22 7.52
C LEU A 38 9.80 -12.71 7.43
N PRO A 39 8.95 -13.66 7.86
CA PRO A 39 9.25 -15.09 7.72
C PRO A 39 9.48 -15.51 6.26
N VAL A 40 8.73 -14.92 5.33
CA VAL A 40 8.85 -15.21 3.90
C VAL A 40 10.11 -14.58 3.31
N LEU A 41 10.46 -13.34 3.68
CA LEU A 41 11.70 -12.71 3.25
C LEU A 41 12.94 -13.48 3.73
N ARG A 42 12.87 -14.15 4.90
CA ARG A 42 13.98 -14.95 5.44
C ARG A 42 14.10 -16.35 4.84
N SER A 43 12.97 -16.96 4.47
CA SER A 43 12.93 -18.35 4.00
C SER A 43 13.01 -18.49 2.47
N THR A 44 12.79 -17.40 1.73
CA THR A 44 12.66 -17.42 0.27
C THR A 44 13.59 -16.42 -0.38
N THR A 45 14.34 -16.86 -1.40
CA THR A 45 15.09 -15.95 -2.28
C THR A 45 14.20 -15.54 -3.45
N PHE A 46 14.09 -14.23 -3.68
CA PHE A 46 13.30 -13.69 -4.79
C PHE A 46 14.21 -13.28 -5.95
N PRO A 47 13.81 -13.55 -7.21
CA PRO A 47 14.60 -13.15 -8.37
C PRO A 47 14.52 -11.64 -8.66
N SER A 48 13.49 -10.96 -8.17
CA SER A 48 13.29 -9.52 -8.36
C SER A 48 12.28 -8.94 -7.36
N TYR A 49 12.30 -7.61 -7.19
CA TYR A 49 11.33 -6.88 -6.37
C TYR A 49 9.87 -7.07 -6.82
N PRO A 50 9.54 -7.05 -8.12
CA PRO A 50 8.18 -7.38 -8.57
C PRO A 50 7.68 -8.74 -8.10
N VAL A 51 8.55 -9.77 -8.07
CA VAL A 51 8.16 -11.10 -7.59
C VAL A 51 7.96 -11.11 -6.06
N LEU A 52 8.79 -10.39 -5.31
CA LEU A 52 8.58 -10.19 -3.87
C LEU A 52 7.23 -9.49 -3.60
N ILE A 53 6.93 -8.40 -4.33
CA ILE A 53 5.67 -7.65 -4.19
C ILE A 53 4.47 -8.53 -4.52
N ALA A 54 4.54 -9.34 -5.58
CA ALA A 54 3.49 -10.30 -5.92
C ALA A 54 3.28 -11.37 -4.83
N ALA A 55 4.36 -11.82 -4.18
CA ALA A 55 4.28 -12.76 -3.06
C ALA A 55 3.60 -12.13 -1.84
N VAL A 56 3.96 -10.89 -1.49
CA VAL A 56 3.28 -10.12 -0.43
C VAL A 56 1.81 -9.92 -0.76
N GLY A 57 1.47 -9.50 -1.98
CA GLY A 57 0.08 -9.37 -2.43
C GLY A 57 -0.71 -10.67 -2.34
N THR A 58 -0.06 -11.81 -2.56
CA THR A 58 -0.69 -13.14 -2.40
C THR A 58 -0.97 -13.46 -0.94
N GLN A 59 -0.08 -13.10 0.00
CA GLN A 59 -0.35 -13.21 1.43
C GLN A 59 -1.53 -12.34 1.87
N LEU A 60 -1.61 -11.10 1.39
CA LEU A 60 -2.72 -10.19 1.68
C LEU A 60 -4.05 -10.71 1.13
N ARG A 61 -4.06 -11.28 -0.08
CA ARG A 61 -5.25 -11.92 -0.66
C ARG A 61 -5.67 -13.16 0.12
N ALA A 62 -4.72 -13.94 0.65
CA ALA A 62 -5.03 -15.06 1.51
C ALA A 62 -5.69 -14.59 2.82
N LEU A 63 -5.23 -13.49 3.43
CA LEU A 63 -5.92 -12.88 4.58
C LEU A 63 -7.32 -12.42 4.22
N ALA A 64 -7.50 -11.82 3.04
CA ALA A 64 -8.82 -11.34 2.57
C ALA A 64 -9.82 -12.47 2.31
N ALA A 65 -9.34 -13.65 1.90
CA ALA A 65 -10.14 -14.85 1.68
C ALA A 65 -10.36 -15.68 2.95
N SER A 66 -9.62 -15.41 4.02
CA SER A 66 -9.76 -16.09 5.29
C SER A 66 -11.10 -15.75 5.96
N SER A 67 -11.67 -16.72 6.64
CA SER A 67 -12.91 -16.55 7.43
C SER A 67 -12.65 -16.23 8.90
N THR A 68 -11.38 -16.08 9.31
CA THR A 68 -11.03 -15.77 10.70
C THR A 68 -11.10 -14.26 10.95
N ALA A 69 -11.57 -13.89 12.15
CA ALA A 69 -11.61 -12.48 12.56
C ALA A 69 -10.20 -11.89 12.69
N GLU A 70 -9.23 -12.70 13.12
CA GLU A 70 -7.83 -12.30 13.29
C GLU A 70 -7.17 -11.93 11.96
N ASP A 71 -7.39 -12.71 10.90
CA ASP A 71 -6.83 -12.41 9.57
C ASP A 71 -7.50 -11.17 8.96
N ALA A 72 -8.82 -11.03 9.15
CA ALA A 72 -9.55 -9.84 8.72
C ALA A 72 -9.05 -8.57 9.43
N GLN A 73 -8.80 -8.64 10.74
CA GLN A 73 -8.23 -7.54 11.52
C GLN A 73 -6.81 -7.22 11.06
N ARG A 74 -5.95 -8.24 10.87
CA ARG A 74 -4.58 -8.03 10.39
C ARG A 74 -4.54 -7.38 9.02
N LEU A 75 -5.40 -7.81 8.09
CA LEU A 75 -5.54 -7.16 6.78
C LEU A 75 -5.96 -5.70 6.94
N GLN A 76 -6.95 -5.44 7.80
CA GLN A 76 -7.42 -4.08 8.07
C GLN A 76 -6.30 -3.18 8.60
N GLU A 77 -5.50 -3.65 9.55
CA GLU A 77 -4.34 -2.93 10.10
C GLU A 77 -3.31 -2.59 9.01
N ILE A 78 -3.07 -3.50 8.07
CA ILE A 78 -2.17 -3.28 6.94
C ILE A 78 -2.74 -2.24 5.98
N LEU A 79 -4.00 -2.37 5.57
CA LEU A 79 -4.65 -1.42 4.65
C LEU A 79 -4.76 -0.01 5.28
N CYS A 80 -5.02 0.07 6.60
CA CYS A 80 -5.11 1.33 7.33
C CYS A 80 -3.77 2.02 7.56
N ALA A 81 -2.63 1.34 7.40
CA ALA A 81 -1.33 1.99 7.47
C ALA A 81 -1.16 3.04 6.37
N HIS A 82 -1.90 2.90 5.26
CA HIS A 82 -1.84 3.85 4.15
C HIS A 82 -2.37 5.23 4.56
N PRO A 83 -1.68 6.33 4.18
CA PRO A 83 -2.15 7.67 4.47
C PRO A 83 -3.44 7.98 3.69
N ARG A 84 -4.33 8.78 4.28
CA ARG A 84 -5.53 9.26 3.59
C ARG A 84 -5.14 10.08 2.36
N LEU A 85 -5.90 9.91 1.29
CA LEU A 85 -5.73 10.70 0.07
C LEU A 85 -6.03 12.17 0.35
N GLY A 86 -5.09 13.07 0.04
CA GLY A 86 -5.20 14.51 0.26
C GLY A 86 -4.82 14.98 1.68
N ALA A 87 -4.24 14.11 2.52
CA ALA A 87 -3.79 14.50 3.84
C ALA A 87 -2.62 15.50 3.79
N LYS A 88 -2.72 16.61 4.54
CA LYS A 88 -1.71 17.69 4.58
C LYS A 88 -0.38 17.25 5.23
N LYS A 89 -0.39 16.18 6.01
CA LYS A 89 0.80 15.59 6.65
C LYS A 89 0.90 14.16 6.16
N VAL A 90 1.76 13.94 5.19
CA VAL A 90 2.15 12.60 4.77
C VAL A 90 3.57 12.40 5.27
N GLU A 91 3.74 11.47 6.20
CA GLU A 91 5.03 11.24 6.90
C GLU A 91 6.10 10.69 5.94
N SER A 92 5.68 9.97 4.89
CA SER A 92 6.56 9.47 3.83
C SER A 92 6.71 10.50 2.70
N GLU A 93 7.97 10.78 2.33
CA GLU A 93 8.29 11.65 1.19
C GLU A 93 7.77 11.10 -0.13
N GLN A 94 7.72 9.78 -0.30
CA GLN A 94 7.22 9.11 -1.50
C GLN A 94 5.72 9.37 -1.67
N SER A 95 4.97 9.23 -0.58
CA SER A 95 3.52 9.41 -0.56
C SER A 95 3.14 10.88 -0.78
N ARG A 96 3.98 11.82 -0.33
CA ARG A 96 3.85 13.25 -0.68
C ARG A 96 4.03 13.48 -2.18
N ALA A 97 5.02 12.82 -2.81
CA ALA A 97 5.26 12.95 -4.24
C ALA A 97 4.13 12.32 -5.07
N GLU A 98 3.60 11.17 -4.64
CA GLU A 98 2.46 10.49 -5.27
C GLU A 98 1.21 11.38 -5.31
N GLN A 99 0.94 12.11 -4.22
CA GLN A 99 -0.26 12.95 -4.10
C GLN A 99 -0.04 14.41 -4.49
N ALA A 100 1.13 14.78 -5.03
CA ALA A 100 1.45 16.18 -5.36
C ALA A 100 0.45 16.83 -6.33
N ASN A 101 -0.08 16.05 -7.28
CA ASN A 101 -1.07 16.50 -8.26
C ASN A 101 -2.49 16.64 -7.69
N LEU A 102 -2.71 16.25 -6.43
CA LEU A 102 -3.99 16.34 -5.73
C LEU A 102 -4.04 17.52 -4.73
N ALA A 103 -2.96 18.30 -4.63
CA ALA A 103 -2.91 19.49 -3.79
C ALA A 103 -3.77 20.63 -4.36
N GLY A 104 -4.76 21.13 -3.60
CA GLY A 104 -5.50 22.33 -4.00
C GLY A 104 -6.91 22.47 -3.40
N GLU A 105 -7.62 21.37 -3.17
CA GLU A 105 -9.01 21.41 -2.64
C GLU A 105 -9.26 20.28 -1.64
N GLY A 106 -8.65 20.44 -0.45
CA GLY A 106 -8.71 19.43 0.60
C GLY A 106 -10.11 19.14 1.17
N GLU A 107 -11.12 19.99 0.94
CA GLU A 107 -12.44 19.81 1.56
C GLU A 107 -13.28 18.75 0.86
N GLU A 108 -13.31 18.71 -0.48
CA GLU A 108 -14.11 17.72 -1.21
C GLU A 108 -13.55 16.30 -1.03
N LEU A 109 -12.22 16.15 -1.07
CA LEU A 109 -11.57 14.88 -0.77
C LEU A 109 -11.77 14.46 0.68
N LYS A 110 -11.79 15.41 1.62
CA LYS A 110 -12.06 15.11 3.02
C LYS A 110 -13.49 14.59 3.22
N ILE A 111 -14.50 15.26 2.66
CA ILE A 111 -15.89 14.78 2.69
C ILE A 111 -16.00 13.39 2.08
N LEU A 112 -15.36 13.17 0.92
CA LEU A 112 -15.43 11.87 0.26
C LEU A 112 -14.72 10.77 1.06
N ASN A 113 -13.59 11.06 1.71
CA ASN A 113 -12.95 10.14 2.66
C ASN A 113 -13.86 9.81 3.84
N GLU A 114 -14.59 10.79 4.39
CA GLU A 114 -15.56 10.56 5.47
C GLU A 114 -16.72 9.68 5.01
N GLU A 115 -17.27 9.91 3.82
CA GLU A 115 -18.30 9.06 3.21
C GLU A 115 -17.80 7.63 2.99
N TYR A 116 -16.57 7.49 2.49
CA TYR A 116 -15.93 6.20 2.29
C TYR A 116 -15.75 5.44 3.60
N GLU A 117 -15.21 6.09 4.63
CA GLU A 117 -14.99 5.48 5.95
C GLU A 117 -16.31 5.12 6.66
N ALA A 118 -17.40 5.84 6.35
CA ALA A 118 -18.74 5.49 6.83
C ALA A 118 -19.29 4.22 6.17
N VAL A 119 -19.04 4.01 4.88
CA VAL A 119 -19.45 2.80 4.16
C VAL A 119 -18.54 1.60 4.46
N PHE A 120 -17.24 1.85 4.65
CA PHE A 120 -16.24 0.82 4.94
C PHE A 120 -15.52 1.12 6.28
N PRO A 121 -16.18 0.90 7.43
CA PRO A 121 -15.59 1.19 8.74
C PRO A 121 -14.24 0.51 8.92
N GLY A 122 -13.23 1.31 9.29
CA GLY A 122 -11.88 0.81 9.53
C GLY A 122 -11.06 0.54 8.28
N LEU A 123 -11.52 0.89 7.09
CA LEU A 123 -10.68 0.96 5.89
C LEU A 123 -10.34 2.40 5.54
N ARG A 124 -9.23 2.59 4.83
CA ARG A 124 -8.90 3.83 4.15
C ARG A 124 -8.95 3.61 2.65
N TYR A 125 -9.28 4.65 1.91
CA TYR A 125 -9.29 4.58 0.47
C TYR A 125 -7.85 4.54 -0.06
N VAL A 126 -7.47 3.40 -0.65
CA VAL A 126 -6.17 3.19 -1.27
C VAL A 126 -6.36 3.08 -2.77
N VAL A 127 -5.63 3.89 -3.52
CA VAL A 127 -5.69 3.92 -4.98
C VAL A 127 -4.33 4.31 -5.54
N PHE A 128 -3.93 3.66 -6.63
CA PHE A 128 -2.77 4.08 -7.39
C PHE A 128 -3.13 5.28 -8.27
N VAL A 129 -2.42 6.39 -8.07
CA VAL A 129 -2.73 7.71 -8.67
C VAL A 129 -1.92 8.05 -9.93
N ASN A 130 -0.98 7.19 -10.34
CA ASN A 130 0.01 7.53 -11.37
C ASN A 130 -0.63 7.89 -12.72
N GLY A 131 -0.54 9.16 -13.11
CA GLY A 131 -1.10 9.69 -14.36
C GLY A 131 -2.62 9.92 -14.35
N ARG A 132 -3.33 9.56 -13.27
CA ARG A 132 -4.77 9.71 -13.16
C ARG A 132 -5.13 11.12 -12.70
N SER A 133 -6.17 11.69 -13.32
CA SER A 133 -6.64 13.02 -12.94
C SER A 133 -7.40 12.98 -11.60
N ARG A 134 -7.46 14.10 -10.89
CA ARG A 134 -8.25 14.19 -9.64
C ARG A 134 -9.73 13.80 -9.85
N PRO A 135 -10.45 14.32 -10.86
CA PRO A 135 -11.84 13.92 -11.10
C PRO A 135 -12.00 12.42 -11.32
N GLU A 136 -11.05 11.78 -12.00
CA GLU A 136 -11.06 10.34 -12.24
C GLU A 136 -10.88 9.54 -10.94
N ILE A 137 -9.98 9.98 -10.05
CA ILE A 137 -9.79 9.36 -8.73
C ILE A 137 -11.03 9.51 -7.85
N MET A 138 -11.65 10.68 -7.86
CA MET A 138 -12.85 10.96 -7.08
C MET A 138 -14.06 10.18 -7.61
N HIS A 139 -14.20 10.07 -8.93
CA HIS A 139 -15.23 9.24 -9.55
C HIS A 139 -15.05 7.77 -9.16
N ASN A 140 -13.82 7.24 -9.25
CA ASN A 140 -13.52 5.87 -8.82
C ASN A 140 -13.85 5.63 -7.34
N MET A 141 -13.57 6.60 -6.47
CA MET A 141 -13.92 6.52 -5.05
C MET A 141 -15.44 6.47 -4.86
N ARG A 142 -16.20 7.32 -5.57
CA ARG A 142 -17.68 7.32 -5.53
C ARG A 142 -18.26 6.00 -6.04
N ASP A 143 -17.72 5.43 -7.11
CA ASP A 143 -18.18 4.14 -7.65
C ASP A 143 -17.98 3.00 -6.66
N ARG A 144 -16.83 2.99 -5.97
CA ARG A 144 -16.51 2.00 -4.92
C ARG A 144 -17.42 2.13 -3.71
N ILE A 145 -17.70 3.37 -3.27
CA ILE A 145 -18.70 3.67 -2.22
C ILE A 145 -20.08 3.17 -2.64
N ALA A 146 -20.53 3.50 -3.86
CA ALA A 146 -21.85 3.14 -4.36
C ALA A 146 -22.04 1.61 -4.49
N ARG A 147 -20.97 0.89 -4.83
CA ARG A 147 -20.97 -0.57 -4.88
C ARG A 147 -21.13 -1.20 -3.49
N ALA A 148 -20.62 -0.56 -2.44
CA ALA A 148 -20.71 -1.00 -1.03
C ALA A 148 -20.31 -2.47 -0.77
N ASP A 149 -19.41 -3.01 -1.60
CA ASP A 149 -18.92 -4.39 -1.49
C ASP A 149 -17.54 -4.41 -0.82
N ILE A 150 -17.52 -4.78 0.47
CA ILE A 150 -16.30 -4.83 1.28
C ILE A 150 -15.29 -5.87 0.78
N ALA A 151 -15.74 -6.97 0.17
CA ALA A 151 -14.85 -8.01 -0.32
C ALA A 151 -14.12 -7.53 -1.58
N ALA A 152 -14.87 -6.95 -2.53
CA ALA A 152 -14.30 -6.28 -3.70
C ALA A 152 -13.37 -5.13 -3.29
N GLU A 153 -13.77 -4.34 -2.28
CA GLU A 153 -12.99 -3.21 -1.80
C GLU A 153 -11.63 -3.61 -1.26
N ARG A 154 -11.57 -4.68 -0.46
CA ARG A 154 -10.31 -5.25 0.02
C ARG A 154 -9.41 -5.71 -1.12
N GLN A 155 -9.96 -6.37 -2.14
CA GLN A 155 -9.18 -6.83 -3.30
C GLN A 155 -8.60 -5.65 -4.09
N GLU A 156 -9.39 -4.61 -4.34
CA GLU A 156 -8.92 -3.41 -5.02
C GLU A 156 -7.87 -2.64 -4.21
N ALA A 157 -8.05 -2.54 -2.89
CA ALA A 157 -7.06 -1.91 -2.02
C ALA A 157 -5.72 -2.68 -2.03
N ILE A 158 -5.76 -4.02 -1.98
CA ILE A 158 -4.56 -4.86 -2.08
C ILE A 158 -3.89 -4.68 -3.44
N GLN A 159 -4.66 -4.63 -4.53
CA GLN A 159 -4.12 -4.41 -5.87
C GLN A 159 -3.44 -3.04 -5.97
N ALA A 160 -4.10 -1.99 -5.49
CA ALA A 160 -3.54 -0.64 -5.45
C ALA A 160 -2.23 -0.58 -4.63
N MET A 161 -2.17 -1.26 -3.48
CA MET A 161 -0.93 -1.36 -2.70
C MET A 161 0.20 -2.03 -3.49
N CYS A 162 -0.09 -3.09 -4.23
CA CYS A 162 0.91 -3.76 -5.07
C CYS A 162 1.39 -2.86 -6.22
N ASP A 163 0.47 -2.14 -6.88
CA ASP A 163 0.80 -1.25 -7.98
C ASP A 163 1.66 -0.06 -7.52
N ILE A 164 1.34 0.53 -6.35
CA ILE A 164 2.16 1.56 -5.70
C ILE A 164 3.55 1.00 -5.38
N ALA A 165 3.64 -0.20 -4.80
CA ALA A 165 4.91 -0.82 -4.48
C ALA A 165 5.78 -1.11 -5.72
N LEU A 166 5.16 -1.52 -6.83
CA LEU A 166 5.84 -1.73 -8.12
C LEU A 166 6.40 -0.42 -8.67
N ASP A 167 5.62 0.65 -8.64
CA ASP A 167 6.05 1.98 -9.08
C ASP A 167 7.20 2.52 -8.21
N ARG A 168 7.10 2.39 -6.88
CA ARG A 168 8.17 2.73 -5.94
C ARG A 168 9.45 1.94 -6.22
N ALA A 169 9.33 0.62 -6.41
CA ALA A 169 10.46 -0.24 -6.73
C ALA A 169 11.16 0.21 -8.02
N GLY A 170 10.40 0.47 -9.09
CA GLY A 170 10.94 0.93 -10.36
C GLY A 170 11.70 2.25 -10.23
N LYS A 171 11.13 3.24 -9.54
CA LYS A 171 11.77 4.54 -9.29
C LYS A 171 13.05 4.41 -8.46
N LEU A 172 13.03 3.61 -7.40
CA LEU A 172 14.19 3.40 -6.52
C LEU A 172 15.32 2.63 -7.22
N GLN A 173 15.00 1.74 -8.15
CA GLN A 173 16.00 1.03 -8.96
C GLN A 173 16.62 1.94 -10.04
N GLN A 174 15.84 2.84 -10.64
CA GLN A 174 16.35 3.82 -11.62
C GLN A 174 17.27 4.86 -10.99
N GLN A 175 17.01 5.26 -9.74
CA GLN A 175 17.87 6.21 -9.00
C GLN A 175 19.25 5.62 -8.61
N GLN A 176 19.43 4.31 -8.73
CA GLN A 176 20.69 3.62 -8.44
C GLN A 176 21.53 3.35 -9.70
N GLN A 177 21.00 3.64 -10.89
CA GLN A 177 21.69 3.52 -12.18
C GLN A 177 22.32 4.86 -12.56
#